data_AF-A0ABC9FNG8-F1
#
_entry.id   AF-A0ABC9FNG8-F1
#
_cell.length_a   1.000
_cell.length_b   1.000
_cell.length_c   1.000
_cell.angle_alpha   90.00
_cell.angle_beta   90.00
_cell.angle_gamma   90.00
#
_symmetry.space_group_name_H-M   'P 1'
#
loop_
_entity.id
_entity.type
_entity.pdbx_description
1 polymer ?
#
loop_
_entity_poly.entity_id
_entity_poly.type
_entity_poly.pdbx_seq_one_letter_code
_entity_poly.pdbx_strand_id
1 'polypeptide(L)'
;MPPGQLLPRAAPAGAGGFADADEVVMVRRSAVAACVTCGLCGGILRDATTVSECLHSFCRKCIMKKFEDEDTTLCPTCSNDLGCDPLEKLRADHSLLCIRLMLFPVKRRKVEEISLLHPAFVSPRVHGVCQPAKKTDAFFVGESINGKAEAEAAESLGMELTASPTKSSMYSRSAAAKEVGTFIVTVEKETESTLSSAVGIAAEGSGALPPVASQRETHENIAMTLEKVKIYIGQSQSLQAENARLREELENERAEKAFAVERTRILEEESLERESNTARMLEMIEACTGQNQALGLANARLREELEMERQDKVAAFDRARVLEGRLQTESEIGQKTEAVREQLFKALDSEIAAQRLLFQDCQALKSEISEKNKERAMLQCDIDTLQKEKTCLEYQVDYLTNSLAERTARVAERLDTYVCQRHASEAENARLREELDNERAKRAAASDRTRTLEATLRRESEISQSIEAALNRLLRDYQYLVSQIPEETE
;
A
#
# COMPACT_ATOMS: atom_id res chain seq x y z
N MET A 1 -0.83 15.77 44.56
CA MET A 1 -0.34 16.90 43.75
C MET A 1 0.09 16.37 42.38
N PRO A 2 -0.73 16.50 41.32
CA PRO A 2 -0.31 16.18 39.95
C PRO A 2 0.44 17.37 39.31
N PRO A 3 1.52 17.15 38.54
CA PRO A 3 2.20 18.24 37.85
C PRO A 3 1.61 18.53 36.46
N GLY A 4 1.21 19.79 36.26
CA GLY A 4 1.40 20.51 34.99
C GLY A 4 0.57 20.10 33.77
N GLN A 5 -0.70 20.53 33.69
CA GLN A 5 -1.35 20.73 32.39
C GLN A 5 -0.88 22.06 31.77
N LEU A 6 -0.15 21.98 30.65
CA LEU A 6 0.18 23.13 29.81
C LEU A 6 -0.91 23.32 28.75
N LEU A 7 -1.86 24.22 29.01
CA LEU A 7 -2.78 24.74 28.00
C LEU A 7 -2.11 25.84 27.17
N PRO A 8 -2.14 25.79 25.82
CA PRO A 8 -1.73 26.90 24.99
C PRO A 8 -2.68 28.10 25.12
N ARG A 9 -2.07 29.28 25.24
CA ARG A 9 -2.69 30.60 25.44
C ARG A 9 -3.25 31.16 24.12
N ALA A 10 -4.49 31.65 24.13
CA ALA A 10 -5.14 32.28 22.98
C ALA A 10 -4.99 33.81 22.98
N ALA A 11 -4.74 34.40 21.80
CA ALA A 11 -5.01 35.79 21.38
C ALA A 11 -4.39 36.06 19.99
N PRO A 12 -4.85 37.08 19.23
CA PRO A 12 -6.24 37.44 18.95
C PRO A 12 -6.51 37.52 17.42
N ALA A 13 -7.75 37.83 17.02
CA ALA A 13 -8.15 37.92 15.62
C ALA A 13 -7.52 39.11 14.87
N GLY A 14 -7.16 38.88 13.59
CA GLY A 14 -6.85 39.89 12.58
C GLY A 14 -7.57 39.52 11.27
N ALA A 15 -8.19 40.48 10.59
CA ALA A 15 -9.11 40.22 9.50
C ALA A 15 -8.45 40.23 8.11
N GLY A 16 -8.95 39.41 7.18
CA GLY A 16 -8.87 39.68 5.75
C GLY A 16 -8.60 38.48 4.83
N GLY A 17 -9.41 38.37 3.76
CA GLY A 17 -9.00 37.74 2.50
C GLY A 17 -9.39 36.28 2.28
N PHE A 18 -10.08 36.01 1.18
CA PHE A 18 -10.36 34.65 0.69
C PHE A 18 -9.09 33.97 0.16
N ALA A 19 -8.82 32.75 0.63
CA ALA A 19 -8.18 31.70 -0.14
C ALA A 19 -8.59 30.34 0.46
N ASP A 20 -9.21 29.47 -0.35
CA ASP A 20 -9.39 28.07 0.01
C ASP A 20 -8.05 27.36 -0.18
N ALA A 21 -7.22 27.47 0.85
CA ALA A 21 -6.00 26.70 1.00
C ALA A 21 -6.28 25.54 1.96
N ASP A 22 -5.94 24.33 1.53
CA ASP A 22 -5.90 23.13 2.38
C ASP A 22 -4.96 23.44 3.58
N GLU A 23 -5.52 23.89 4.71
CA GLU A 23 -4.74 24.32 5.86
C GLU A 23 -4.20 23.09 6.60
N VAL A 24 -3.04 22.59 6.15
CA VAL A 24 -2.42 21.38 6.69
C VAL A 24 -1.86 21.66 8.10
N VAL A 25 -2.71 21.51 9.11
CA VAL A 25 -2.33 21.64 10.53
C VAL A 25 -1.46 20.44 10.96
N MET A 26 -0.17 20.70 11.18
CA MET A 26 0.80 19.69 11.62
C MET A 26 0.69 19.40 13.14
N VAL A 27 -0.07 18.36 13.49
CA VAL A 27 -0.26 17.92 14.89
C VAL A 27 0.78 16.86 15.29
N ARG A 28 1.32 16.95 16.51
CA ARG A 28 2.22 15.92 17.07
C ARG A 28 1.46 14.59 17.24
N ARG A 29 1.98 13.49 16.68
CA ARG A 29 1.37 12.14 16.82
C ARG A 29 1.02 11.77 18.27
N SER A 30 1.81 12.19 19.25
CA SER A 30 1.55 11.93 20.68
C SER A 30 0.27 12.58 21.20
N ALA A 31 -0.14 13.73 20.67
CA ALA A 31 -1.38 14.40 21.05
C ALA A 31 -2.61 13.64 20.51
N VAL A 32 -2.53 13.13 19.27
CA VAL A 32 -3.63 12.37 18.64
C VAL A 32 -3.68 10.91 19.12
N ALA A 33 -2.56 10.35 19.57
CA ALA A 33 -2.48 8.97 20.09
C ALA A 33 -3.47 8.73 21.23
N ALA A 34 -3.66 9.70 22.14
CA ALA A 34 -4.61 9.59 23.25
C ALA A 34 -6.05 9.34 22.77
N CYS A 35 -6.46 9.99 21.68
CA CYS A 35 -7.81 9.86 21.09
C CYS A 35 -8.06 8.52 20.39
N VAL A 36 -7.01 7.73 20.12
CA VAL A 36 -7.09 6.41 19.47
C VAL A 36 -6.47 5.30 20.32
N THR A 37 -6.33 5.51 21.64
CA THR A 37 -5.80 4.54 22.60
C THR A 37 -6.93 3.85 23.35
N CYS A 38 -6.84 2.54 23.54
CA CYS A 38 -7.80 1.76 24.30
C CYS A 38 -7.58 1.93 25.81
N GLY A 39 -8.61 2.37 26.53
CA GLY A 39 -8.57 2.52 27.99
C GLY A 39 -8.34 1.23 28.79
N LEU A 40 -8.51 0.05 28.17
CA LEU A 40 -8.32 -1.26 28.82
C LEU A 40 -6.91 -1.83 28.68
N CYS A 41 -6.23 -1.62 27.54
CA CYS A 41 -4.91 -2.21 27.27
C CYS A 41 -3.79 -1.18 27.06
N GLY A 42 -4.09 0.13 27.08
CA GLY A 42 -3.12 1.21 26.87
C GLY A 42 -2.51 1.26 25.46
N GLY A 43 -2.89 0.35 24.56
CA GLY A 43 -2.43 0.30 23.18
C GLY A 43 -3.38 1.03 22.22
N ILE A 44 -2.85 1.40 21.05
CA ILE A 44 -3.65 1.94 19.94
C ILE A 44 -4.74 0.93 19.54
N LEU A 45 -5.98 1.43 19.38
CA LEU A 45 -7.18 0.65 19.10
C LEU A 45 -7.00 -0.35 17.95
N ARG A 46 -7.41 -1.59 18.18
CA ARG A 46 -7.49 -2.68 17.19
C ARG A 46 -8.93 -3.16 17.15
N ASP A 47 -9.53 -3.14 15.96
CA ASP A 47 -10.95 -3.40 15.75
C ASP A 47 -11.79 -2.55 16.73
N ALA A 48 -11.72 -1.22 16.54
CA ALA A 48 -12.34 -0.25 17.42
C ALA A 48 -13.83 -0.59 17.60
N THR A 49 -14.26 -0.69 18.85
CA THR A 49 -15.61 -1.05 19.25
C THR A 49 -16.06 -0.05 20.30
N THR A 50 -17.17 0.63 20.03
CA THR A 50 -17.66 1.78 20.78
C THR A 50 -18.98 1.40 21.46
N VAL A 51 -19.12 1.80 22.72
CA VAL A 51 -20.36 1.62 23.50
C VAL A 51 -21.36 2.70 23.08
N SER A 52 -22.55 2.31 22.61
CA SER A 52 -23.54 3.25 22.04
C SER A 52 -24.02 4.32 23.03
N GLU A 53 -24.15 3.96 24.31
CA GLU A 53 -24.75 4.83 25.34
C GLU A 53 -23.80 5.93 25.83
N CYS A 54 -22.48 5.73 25.75
CA CYS A 54 -21.49 6.65 26.34
C CYS A 54 -20.28 6.95 25.45
N LEU A 55 -20.25 6.45 24.22
CA LEU A 55 -19.24 6.68 23.17
C LEU A 55 -17.77 6.36 23.54
N HIS A 56 -17.54 5.65 24.65
CA HIS A 56 -16.22 5.15 24.99
C HIS A 56 -15.82 4.00 24.05
N SER A 57 -14.57 4.09 23.55
CA SER A 57 -14.04 3.23 22.49
C SER A 57 -12.94 2.30 23.00
N PHE A 58 -13.02 1.02 22.64
CA PHE A 58 -12.11 -0.03 23.09
C PHE A 58 -11.69 -0.94 21.93
N CYS A 59 -10.66 -1.76 22.11
CA CYS A 59 -10.41 -2.86 21.17
C CYS A 59 -11.50 -3.92 21.34
N ARG A 60 -12.07 -4.46 20.26
CA ARG A 60 -13.14 -5.49 20.30
C ARG A 60 -12.85 -6.61 21.31
N LYS A 61 -11.64 -7.20 21.21
CA LYS A 61 -11.18 -8.27 22.10
C LYS A 61 -11.05 -7.85 23.57
N CYS A 62 -10.74 -6.59 23.84
CA CYS A 62 -10.57 -6.10 25.22
C CYS A 62 -11.91 -5.87 25.90
N ILE A 63 -12.88 -5.26 25.20
CA ILE A 63 -14.20 -4.98 25.81
C ILE A 63 -15.06 -6.24 25.94
N MET A 64 -15.04 -7.14 24.97
CA MET A 64 -15.70 -8.45 25.10
C MET A 64 -15.14 -9.23 26.28
N LYS A 65 -13.80 -9.40 26.34
CA LYS A 65 -13.14 -10.07 27.46
C LYS A 65 -13.45 -9.43 28.82
N LYS A 66 -13.57 -8.10 28.89
CA LYS A 66 -13.88 -7.38 30.14
C LYS A 66 -15.30 -7.67 30.65
N PHE A 67 -16.26 -7.86 29.76
CA PHE A 67 -17.61 -8.29 30.13
C PHE A 67 -17.70 -9.79 30.41
N GLU A 68 -16.95 -10.62 29.67
CA GLU A 68 -16.88 -12.08 29.86
C GLU A 68 -16.13 -12.50 31.15
N ASP A 69 -15.07 -11.79 31.56
CA ASP A 69 -14.24 -12.15 32.72
C ASP A 69 -14.79 -11.61 34.07
N GLU A 70 -15.55 -10.51 34.07
CA GLU A 70 -15.92 -9.78 35.30
C GLU A 70 -17.43 -9.64 35.54
N ASP A 71 -18.29 -10.18 34.65
CA ASP A 71 -19.76 -10.13 34.74
C ASP A 71 -20.31 -8.70 35.02
N THR A 72 -19.67 -7.67 34.47
CA THR A 72 -20.03 -6.26 34.70
C THR A 72 -20.96 -5.73 33.60
N THR A 73 -22.07 -5.10 33.98
CA THR A 73 -22.93 -4.33 33.04
C THR A 73 -22.49 -2.88 32.85
N LEU A 74 -21.42 -2.46 33.53
CA LEU A 74 -20.98 -1.07 33.60
C LEU A 74 -19.86 -0.78 32.59
N CYS A 75 -19.90 0.39 31.94
CA CYS A 75 -18.83 0.83 31.06
C CYS A 75 -17.49 0.96 31.82
N PRO A 76 -16.39 0.31 31.39
CA PRO A 76 -15.10 0.32 32.11
C PRO A 76 -14.39 1.68 32.23
N THR A 77 -14.91 2.75 31.64
CA THR A 77 -14.31 4.10 31.71
C THR A 77 -15.16 5.11 32.47
N CYS A 78 -16.50 5.05 32.35
CA CYS A 78 -17.40 6.00 33.01
C CYS A 78 -18.39 5.36 33.99
N SER A 79 -18.35 4.03 34.17
CA SER A 79 -19.26 3.26 35.03
C SER A 79 -20.75 3.44 34.72
N ASN A 80 -21.11 3.91 33.52
CA ASN A 80 -22.49 4.00 33.07
C ASN A 80 -23.05 2.59 32.85
N ASP A 81 -24.25 2.32 33.38
CA ASP A 81 -24.94 1.05 33.21
C ASP A 81 -25.40 0.86 31.75
N LEU A 82 -25.17 -0.33 31.22
CA LEU A 82 -25.51 -0.73 29.85
C LEU A 82 -26.72 -1.68 29.81
N GLY A 83 -27.23 -2.07 30.98
CA GLY A 83 -28.40 -2.94 31.13
C GLY A 83 -28.06 -4.43 31.10
N CYS A 84 -29.10 -5.26 30.95
CA CYS A 84 -29.01 -6.72 31.12
C CYS A 84 -28.16 -7.46 30.06
N ASP A 85 -27.88 -6.84 28.91
CA ASP A 85 -26.93 -7.36 27.91
C ASP A 85 -26.02 -6.22 27.42
N PRO A 86 -24.80 -6.08 27.96
CA PRO A 86 -23.86 -5.05 27.53
C PRO A 86 -23.28 -5.30 26.12
N LEU A 87 -23.41 -6.50 25.55
CA LEU A 87 -22.87 -6.84 24.23
C LEU A 87 -23.73 -6.28 23.08
N GLU A 88 -25.06 -6.23 23.23
CA GLU A 88 -25.94 -5.59 22.24
C GLU A 88 -25.65 -4.08 22.04
N LYS A 89 -25.08 -3.45 23.07
CA LYS A 89 -24.70 -2.02 23.09
C LYS A 89 -23.35 -1.74 22.46
N LEU A 90 -22.62 -2.76 22.01
CA LEU A 90 -21.34 -2.61 21.32
C LEU A 90 -21.53 -2.47 19.81
N ARG A 91 -20.89 -1.45 19.22
CA ARG A 91 -20.88 -1.22 17.78
C ARG A 91 -19.45 -1.12 17.25
N ALA A 92 -19.18 -1.75 16.11
CA ALA A 92 -17.89 -1.63 15.44
C ALA A 92 -17.72 -0.20 14.87
N ASP A 93 -16.66 0.48 15.27
CA ASP A 93 -16.39 1.85 14.88
C ASP A 93 -15.40 1.90 13.72
N HIS A 94 -15.94 1.70 12.52
CA HIS A 94 -15.17 1.70 11.28
C HIS A 94 -14.52 3.07 11.00
N SER A 95 -15.13 4.17 11.45
CA SER A 95 -14.59 5.53 11.32
C SER A 95 -13.34 5.71 12.16
N LEU A 96 -13.40 5.36 13.45
CA LEU A 96 -12.26 5.44 14.36
C LEU A 96 -11.14 4.47 13.98
N LEU A 97 -11.50 3.27 13.48
CA LEU A 97 -10.54 2.31 12.93
C LEU A 97 -9.84 2.86 11.67
N CYS A 98 -10.57 3.55 10.79
CA CYS A 98 -10.01 4.21 9.59
C CYS A 98 -9.04 5.35 9.97
N ILE A 99 -9.46 6.25 10.86
CA ILE A 99 -8.61 7.33 11.41
C ILE A 99 -7.31 6.76 12.02
N ARG A 100 -7.43 5.68 12.81
CA ARG A 100 -6.30 4.96 13.38
C ARG A 100 -5.36 4.39 12.31
N LEU A 101 -5.88 3.83 11.22
CA LEU A 101 -5.06 3.28 10.12
C LEU A 101 -4.33 4.37 9.32
N MET A 102 -4.98 5.52 9.10
CA MET A 102 -4.38 6.67 8.41
C MET A 102 -3.25 7.32 9.23
N LEU A 103 -3.44 7.48 10.54
CA LEU A 103 -2.48 8.16 11.42
C LEU A 103 -1.37 7.26 11.97
N PHE A 104 -1.67 5.98 12.20
CA PHE A 104 -0.77 4.98 12.75
C PHE A 104 -0.68 3.74 11.83
N PRO A 105 -0.17 3.90 10.59
CA PRO A 105 0.02 2.79 9.68
C PRO A 105 0.97 1.75 10.29
N VAL A 106 0.56 0.47 10.23
CA VAL A 106 1.35 -0.63 10.76
C VAL A 106 2.61 -0.78 9.90
N LYS A 107 3.78 -0.47 10.46
CA LYS A 107 5.08 -0.75 9.83
C LYS A 107 5.23 -2.27 9.65
N ARG A 108 4.86 -2.79 8.49
CA ARG A 108 5.09 -4.19 8.12
C ARG A 108 6.60 -4.44 8.08
N ARG A 109 7.12 -5.18 9.06
CA ARG A 109 8.36 -5.95 8.85
C ARG A 109 8.03 -7.02 7.78
N LYS A 110 9.00 -7.37 6.93
CA LYS A 110 8.84 -8.48 5.97
C LYS A 110 8.56 -9.76 6.76
N VAL A 111 7.31 -10.20 6.72
CA VAL A 111 6.83 -11.52 7.09
C VAL A 111 5.78 -11.83 6.02
N GLU A 112 5.95 -12.94 5.33
CA GLU A 112 4.98 -13.45 4.36
C GLU A 112 3.73 -13.95 5.09
N GLU A 113 2.66 -14.21 4.34
CA GLU A 113 1.35 -14.66 4.84
C GLU A 113 0.49 -13.58 5.54
N ILE A 114 -0.47 -13.05 4.79
CA ILE A 114 -1.66 -12.35 5.33
C ILE A 114 -2.90 -12.98 4.71
N SER A 115 -3.48 -13.93 5.42
CA SER A 115 -4.94 -14.12 5.51
C SER A 115 -5.31 -13.63 6.92
N LEU A 116 -6.33 -12.81 7.15
CA LEU A 116 -7.60 -12.64 6.46
C LEU A 116 -8.01 -11.15 6.48
N LEU A 117 -8.51 -10.62 5.37
CA LEU A 117 -9.64 -9.67 5.27
C LEU A 117 -10.03 -9.57 3.78
N HIS A 118 -11.33 -9.56 3.47
CA HIS A 118 -11.83 -9.56 2.09
C HIS A 118 -11.47 -8.25 1.34
N PRO A 119 -11.16 -8.30 0.03
CA PRO A 119 -10.80 -7.13 -0.76
C PRO A 119 -12.03 -6.38 -1.28
N ALA A 120 -12.54 -5.45 -0.48
CA ALA A 120 -13.36 -4.33 -0.95
C ALA A 120 -12.94 -3.07 -0.19
N PHE A 121 -12.79 -1.95 -0.90
CA PHE A 121 -12.06 -0.74 -0.47
C PHE A 121 -10.54 -1.01 -0.29
N VAL A 122 -9.62 -0.22 -0.86
CA VAL A 122 -9.66 1.20 -1.25
C VAL A 122 -8.91 1.42 -2.57
N SER A 123 -9.43 2.29 -3.44
CA SER A 123 -8.59 3.20 -4.22
C SER A 123 -9.03 4.64 -3.88
N PRO A 124 -8.14 5.60 -3.62
CA PRO A 124 -8.54 6.86 -3.02
C PRO A 124 -8.95 7.88 -4.09
N ARG A 125 -10.23 8.24 -4.10
CA ARG A 125 -10.67 9.58 -4.53
C ARG A 125 -11.55 10.17 -3.44
N VAL A 126 -10.98 11.14 -2.73
CA VAL A 126 -11.70 12.03 -1.85
C VAL A 126 -12.69 12.82 -2.70
N HIS A 127 -13.97 12.78 -2.37
CA HIS A 127 -14.95 13.89 -2.38
C HIS A 127 -16.11 13.43 -1.48
N GLY A 128 -16.59 14.30 -0.59
CA GLY A 128 -17.43 13.91 0.54
C GLY A 128 -18.94 13.97 0.29
N VAL A 129 -19.67 13.86 1.42
CA VAL A 129 -21.13 13.98 1.59
C VAL A 129 -21.95 12.72 1.27
N CYS A 130 -22.32 12.00 2.32
CA CYS A 130 -23.60 11.29 2.38
C CYS A 130 -24.71 12.28 2.75
N GLN A 131 -25.84 12.28 2.04
CA GLN A 131 -27.16 12.01 2.63
C GLN A 131 -28.25 11.79 1.54
N PRO A 132 -29.41 11.20 1.86
CA PRO A 132 -30.24 10.48 0.87
C PRO A 132 -31.55 11.19 0.48
N ALA A 133 -32.06 10.90 -0.71
CA ALA A 133 -33.49 11.06 -1.05
C ALA A 133 -33.92 10.10 -2.17
N LYS A 134 -35.21 9.71 -2.17
CA LYS A 134 -35.86 8.83 -3.16
C LYS A 134 -36.62 9.69 -4.19
N LYS A 135 -36.66 9.29 -5.48
CA LYS A 135 -37.90 8.94 -6.22
C LYS A 135 -37.74 8.72 -7.75
N THR A 136 -38.52 7.75 -8.23
CA THR A 136 -39.21 7.64 -9.54
C THR A 136 -38.42 7.60 -10.87
N ASP A 137 -38.37 6.38 -11.42
CA ASP A 137 -38.96 5.93 -12.70
C ASP A 137 -38.45 6.37 -14.09
N ALA A 138 -38.61 5.40 -15.00
CA ALA A 138 -38.41 5.37 -16.45
C ALA A 138 -36.97 5.16 -16.98
N PHE A 139 -36.64 4.35 -18.00
CA PHE A 139 -37.08 3.08 -18.63
C PHE A 139 -36.32 3.03 -19.99
N PHE A 140 -36.08 1.83 -20.56
CA PHE A 140 -35.40 1.52 -21.85
C PHE A 140 -33.85 1.60 -21.99
N VAL A 141 -33.25 0.39 -22.00
CA VAL A 141 -32.34 -0.23 -23.02
C VAL A 141 -31.74 0.73 -24.07
N GLY A 142 -30.43 0.83 -24.31
CA GLY A 142 -29.50 -0.19 -24.85
C GLY A 142 -29.56 -0.19 -26.39
N GLU A 143 -28.51 -0.37 -27.21
CA GLU A 143 -27.06 -0.64 -27.04
C GLU A 143 -26.30 0.09 -28.18
N SER A 144 -24.96 0.04 -28.22
CA SER A 144 -24.22 0.14 -29.49
C SER A 144 -22.87 -0.58 -29.43
N ILE A 145 -22.68 -1.45 -30.42
CA ILE A 145 -21.49 -2.27 -30.70
C ILE A 145 -20.66 -1.64 -31.83
N ASN A 146 -19.39 -2.05 -31.94
CA ASN A 146 -18.46 -2.05 -33.10
C ASN A 146 -18.78 -1.20 -34.36
N GLY A 147 -17.86 -0.49 -35.02
CA GLY A 147 -16.39 -0.44 -34.91
C GLY A 147 -15.71 -0.62 -36.28
N LYS A 148 -14.63 0.15 -36.56
CA LYS A 148 -13.79 0.15 -37.80
C LYS A 148 -14.52 0.59 -39.10
N ALA A 149 -13.87 1.01 -40.19
CA ALA A 149 -12.45 1.05 -40.59
C ALA A 149 -12.17 2.22 -41.58
N GLU A 150 -10.88 2.47 -41.89
CA GLU A 150 -10.32 2.89 -43.21
C GLU A 150 -10.78 4.21 -43.89
N ALA A 151 -10.02 4.90 -44.74
CA ALA A 151 -8.59 4.84 -45.08
C ALA A 151 -8.09 6.18 -45.69
N GLU A 152 -6.76 6.33 -45.72
CA GLU A 152 -5.87 7.13 -46.58
C GLU A 152 -6.42 8.21 -47.54
N ALA A 153 -5.76 9.37 -47.50
CA ALA A 153 -5.33 10.09 -48.71
C ALA A 153 -3.98 10.78 -48.43
N ALA A 154 -3.01 10.60 -49.33
CA ALA A 154 -1.70 11.22 -49.28
C ALA A 154 -1.37 11.85 -50.64
N GLU A 155 -0.71 13.00 -50.66
CA GLU A 155 0.23 13.34 -51.72
C GLU A 155 1.32 14.29 -51.21
N SER A 156 2.50 14.26 -51.83
CA SER A 156 3.76 14.82 -51.32
C SER A 156 4.54 15.59 -52.39
N LEU A 157 5.11 16.74 -52.02
CA LEU A 157 6.29 17.38 -52.62
C LEU A 157 6.93 18.28 -51.52
N GLY A 158 8.22 18.26 -51.20
CA GLY A 158 9.32 17.40 -51.66
C GLY A 158 10.57 17.55 -50.75
N MET A 159 11.62 16.79 -51.08
CA MET A 159 12.98 16.74 -50.49
C MET A 159 13.72 18.11 -50.47
N GLU A 160 14.77 18.39 -49.68
CA GLU A 160 15.67 17.57 -48.83
C GLU A 160 16.40 18.43 -47.75
N LEU A 161 16.94 17.78 -46.69
CA LEU A 161 18.22 18.01 -45.93
C LEU A 161 18.81 19.45 -45.74
N THR A 162 19.46 19.88 -44.63
CA THR A 162 20.04 19.24 -43.41
C THR A 162 20.08 20.21 -42.20
N ALA A 163 20.17 19.63 -40.98
CA ALA A 163 20.95 20.10 -39.81
C ALA A 163 20.71 21.51 -39.19
N SER A 164 20.21 21.48 -37.95
CA SER A 164 20.42 22.47 -36.87
C SER A 164 21.87 22.34 -36.29
N PRO A 165 22.35 23.08 -35.24
CA PRO A 165 21.59 23.94 -34.31
C PRO A 165 22.29 25.21 -33.76
N THR A 166 21.57 25.83 -32.82
CA THR A 166 22.03 26.54 -31.59
C THR A 166 22.42 28.02 -31.62
N LYS A 167 21.80 28.69 -30.64
CA LYS A 167 21.84 30.11 -30.27
C LYS A 167 22.97 30.38 -29.28
N SER A 168 23.49 31.61 -29.30
CA SER A 168 23.92 32.42 -28.14
C SER A 168 24.33 33.79 -28.70
N SER A 169 24.41 34.92 -28.02
CA SER A 169 23.93 35.52 -26.77
C SER A 169 24.64 36.90 -26.70
N MET A 170 24.24 37.81 -25.83
CA MET A 170 24.72 39.20 -25.80
C MET A 170 25.92 39.38 -24.86
N TYR A 171 26.82 40.35 -25.14
CA TYR A 171 27.06 41.48 -24.23
C TYR A 171 27.81 42.66 -24.89
N SER A 172 27.77 43.82 -24.21
CA SER A 172 28.01 45.17 -24.76
C SER A 172 29.37 45.79 -24.40
N ARG A 173 29.81 46.87 -25.10
CA ARG A 173 30.17 48.19 -24.50
C ARG A 173 30.73 49.28 -25.46
N SER A 174 29.96 50.37 -25.57
CA SER A 174 30.33 51.82 -25.44
C SER A 174 31.56 52.50 -26.10
N ALA A 175 31.26 53.71 -26.63
CA ALA A 175 32.06 54.97 -26.62
C ALA A 175 33.26 55.14 -27.58
N ALA A 176 33.66 56.34 -28.03
CA ALA A 176 32.98 57.66 -28.18
C ALA A 176 33.88 58.67 -28.95
N ALA A 177 33.28 59.58 -29.73
CA ALA A 177 33.81 60.90 -30.16
C ALA A 177 32.61 61.68 -30.74
N LYS A 178 32.12 62.82 -30.22
CA LYS A 178 32.72 64.05 -29.66
C LYS A 178 33.31 64.98 -30.72
N GLU A 179 32.40 65.56 -31.53
CA GLU A 179 32.64 66.81 -32.23
C GLU A 179 32.88 67.95 -31.21
N VAL A 180 33.78 68.87 -31.56
CA VAL A 180 33.95 70.16 -30.88
C VAL A 180 34.07 71.23 -31.95
N GLY A 181 33.20 72.24 -31.90
CA GLY A 181 33.39 73.49 -32.60
C GLY A 181 33.46 74.67 -31.62
N THR A 182 33.69 75.87 -32.17
CA THR A 182 33.47 77.21 -31.56
C THR A 182 34.72 77.98 -31.09
N PHE A 183 35.31 78.73 -32.04
CA PHE A 183 35.31 80.21 -32.13
C PHE A 183 36.24 81.12 -31.27
N ILE A 184 36.97 82.03 -31.97
CA ILE A 184 37.59 83.35 -31.61
C ILE A 184 38.58 83.42 -30.41
N VAL A 185 39.48 84.42 -30.23
CA VAL A 185 39.55 85.85 -30.62
C VAL A 185 40.97 86.28 -31.12
N THR A 186 41.03 87.38 -31.86
CA THR A 186 42.17 88.17 -32.36
C THR A 186 43.22 88.63 -31.33
N VAL A 187 44.45 88.93 -31.78
CA VAL A 187 45.23 90.12 -31.35
C VAL A 187 45.96 90.72 -32.56
N GLU A 188 45.95 92.05 -32.66
CA GLU A 188 46.62 92.86 -33.70
C GLU A 188 48.04 93.29 -33.27
N LYS A 189 48.95 93.56 -34.23
CA LYS A 189 49.86 94.71 -34.12
C LYS A 189 50.53 95.16 -35.43
N GLU A 190 50.19 96.40 -35.80
CA GLU A 190 51.09 97.54 -36.16
C GLU A 190 52.60 97.35 -35.87
N THR A 191 53.57 97.94 -36.57
CA THR A 191 53.69 98.97 -37.65
C THR A 191 55.06 98.71 -38.37
N GLU A 192 55.55 99.37 -39.43
CA GLU A 192 55.64 100.81 -39.70
C GLU A 192 56.07 101.13 -41.16
N SER A 193 55.75 102.35 -41.59
CA SER A 193 56.09 103.09 -42.82
C SER A 193 57.20 102.61 -43.79
N THR A 194 56.93 102.76 -45.09
CA THR A 194 57.83 103.54 -45.98
C THR A 194 57.02 104.30 -47.05
N LEU A 195 57.05 105.62 -46.99
CA LEU A 195 56.59 106.49 -48.08
C LEU A 195 57.72 106.64 -49.10
N SER A 196 57.39 106.66 -50.40
CA SER A 196 58.26 107.28 -51.40
C SER A 196 57.43 108.11 -52.36
N SER A 197 57.54 109.43 -52.21
CA SER A 197 56.92 110.41 -53.08
C SER A 197 57.77 110.61 -54.33
N ALA A 198 57.17 110.51 -55.51
CA ALA A 198 57.82 110.88 -56.75
C ALA A 198 57.73 112.41 -56.96
N VAL A 199 58.84 113.12 -56.78
CA VAL A 199 58.99 114.53 -57.18
C VAL A 199 60.12 114.62 -58.22
N GLY A 200 59.80 115.20 -59.38
CA GLY A 200 60.71 115.33 -60.52
C GLY A 200 61.78 116.41 -60.35
N ILE A 201 62.81 116.31 -61.18
CA ILE A 201 63.98 117.21 -61.20
C ILE A 201 63.72 118.41 -62.12
N ALA A 202 63.88 119.62 -61.59
CA ALA A 202 64.28 120.85 -62.30
C ALA A 202 64.80 121.83 -61.21
N ALA A 203 66.10 122.11 -61.09
CA ALA A 203 66.95 122.94 -61.94
C ALA A 203 66.90 124.45 -61.58
N GLU A 204 68.08 125.06 -61.42
CA GLU A 204 68.35 126.49 -61.19
C GLU A 204 67.90 127.05 -59.80
N GLY A 205 68.55 128.06 -59.20
CA GLY A 205 69.75 128.82 -59.57
C GLY A 205 69.78 130.15 -58.79
N SER A 206 70.86 130.42 -58.03
CA SER A 206 70.96 131.53 -57.05
C SER A 206 70.74 132.95 -57.59
N GLY A 207 70.44 133.91 -56.69
CA GLY A 207 70.50 135.35 -56.98
C GLY A 207 71.27 136.15 -55.92
N ALA A 208 71.90 137.28 -56.33
CA ALA A 208 72.15 138.53 -55.56
C ALA A 208 73.08 139.52 -56.33
N LEU A 209 72.91 140.82 -56.07
CA LEU A 209 73.70 141.99 -56.57
C LEU A 209 74.80 142.38 -55.54
N PRO A 210 75.53 143.53 -55.67
CA PRO A 210 76.51 144.02 -56.66
C PRO A 210 77.92 144.17 -55.96
N PRO A 211 78.79 145.23 -56.05
CA PRO A 211 79.07 146.30 -57.02
C PRO A 211 80.58 146.63 -57.33
N VAL A 212 80.82 147.62 -58.21
CA VAL A 212 81.94 148.63 -58.24
C VAL A 212 83.42 148.23 -58.55
N ALA A 213 83.89 148.78 -59.69
CA ALA A 213 85.21 149.39 -60.03
C ALA A 213 86.57 148.64 -60.02
N SER A 214 87.19 148.71 -61.22
CA SER A 214 88.60 149.09 -61.51
C SER A 214 89.77 148.12 -61.32
N GLN A 215 90.53 148.00 -62.44
CA GLN A 215 91.98 147.71 -62.57
C GLN A 215 92.55 146.35 -62.13
N ARG A 216 92.85 145.56 -63.17
CA ARG A 216 93.99 144.65 -63.45
C ARG A 216 94.89 144.08 -62.31
N GLU A 217 95.26 142.83 -62.58
CA GLU A 217 96.48 142.09 -62.16
C GLU A 217 96.49 141.41 -60.78
N THR A 218 96.17 140.11 -60.78
CA THR A 218 96.85 139.04 -60.00
C THR A 218 96.26 137.67 -60.39
N HIS A 219 96.98 136.85 -61.17
CA HIS A 219 96.40 135.66 -61.81
C HIS A 219 96.97 134.28 -61.37
N GLU A 220 97.92 134.24 -60.43
CA GLU A 220 98.62 132.99 -60.06
C GLU A 220 98.05 132.25 -58.83
N ASN A 221 97.43 132.94 -57.87
CA ASN A 221 96.95 132.30 -56.63
C ASN A 221 95.64 131.50 -56.76
N ILE A 222 94.84 131.75 -57.80
CA ILE A 222 93.57 131.03 -58.04
C ILE A 222 93.84 129.61 -58.61
N ALA A 223 94.87 129.45 -59.43
CA ALA A 223 95.19 128.19 -60.10
C ALA A 223 95.56 127.06 -59.11
N MET A 224 96.42 127.34 -58.13
CA MET A 224 96.85 126.33 -57.14
C MET A 224 95.69 125.87 -56.23
N THR A 225 94.72 126.74 -55.97
CA THR A 225 93.56 126.44 -55.13
C THR A 225 92.55 125.57 -55.89
N LEU A 226 92.30 125.88 -57.17
CA LEU A 226 91.45 125.05 -58.03
C LEU A 226 92.03 123.65 -58.26
N GLU A 227 93.35 123.49 -58.33
CA GLU A 227 93.96 122.16 -58.53
C GLU A 227 93.84 121.27 -57.28
N LYS A 228 93.96 121.83 -56.07
CA LYS A 228 93.64 121.11 -54.83
C LYS A 228 92.16 120.70 -54.77
N VAL A 229 91.26 121.57 -55.22
CA VAL A 229 89.82 121.26 -55.30
C VAL A 229 89.54 120.16 -56.32
N LYS A 230 90.20 120.13 -57.49
CA LYS A 230 90.12 119.00 -58.43
C LYS A 230 90.59 117.68 -57.81
N ILE A 231 91.70 117.68 -57.07
CA ILE A 231 92.20 116.47 -56.40
C ILE A 231 91.18 115.98 -55.36
N TYR A 232 90.60 116.88 -54.56
CA TYR A 232 89.53 116.54 -53.62
C TYR A 232 88.25 116.05 -54.31
N ILE A 233 87.87 116.62 -55.45
CA ILE A 233 86.73 116.15 -56.25
C ILE A 233 87.03 114.75 -56.81
N GLY A 234 88.22 114.50 -57.34
CA GLY A 234 88.65 113.18 -57.82
C GLY A 234 88.71 112.13 -56.72
N GLN A 235 89.21 112.50 -55.53
CA GLN A 235 89.16 111.63 -54.34
C GLN A 235 87.73 111.37 -53.87
N SER A 236 86.87 112.40 -53.85
CA SER A 236 85.45 112.28 -53.50
C SER A 236 84.70 111.37 -54.50
N GLN A 237 84.95 111.52 -55.80
CA GLN A 237 84.39 110.67 -56.85
C GLN A 237 84.92 109.23 -56.77
N SER A 238 86.22 109.03 -56.47
CA SER A 238 86.80 107.72 -56.23
C SER A 238 86.17 107.04 -55.01
N LEU A 239 86.02 107.76 -53.90
CA LEU A 239 85.35 107.28 -52.70
C LEU A 239 83.86 107.05 -52.94
N GLN A 240 83.18 107.84 -53.78
CA GLN A 240 81.79 107.60 -54.17
C GLN A 240 81.66 106.32 -55.01
N ALA A 241 82.58 106.06 -55.95
CA ALA A 241 82.61 104.84 -56.73
C ALA A 241 82.93 103.61 -55.86
N GLU A 242 83.85 103.74 -54.89
CA GLU A 242 84.17 102.70 -53.92
C GLU A 242 83.00 102.42 -52.96
N ASN A 243 82.32 103.46 -52.47
CA ASN A 243 81.08 103.33 -51.69
C ASN A 243 79.90 102.81 -52.52
N ALA A 244 79.92 102.92 -53.85
CA ALA A 244 78.92 102.26 -54.71
C ALA A 244 79.21 100.76 -54.82
N ARG A 245 80.47 100.38 -55.06
CA ARG A 245 80.92 98.97 -55.08
C ARG A 245 80.67 98.26 -53.75
N LEU A 246 81.04 98.88 -52.62
CA LEU A 246 80.81 98.30 -51.29
C LEU A 246 79.31 98.17 -50.94
N ARG A 247 78.44 99.02 -51.52
CA ARG A 247 76.98 98.82 -51.41
C ARG A 247 76.50 97.65 -52.25
N GLU A 248 76.97 97.54 -53.49
CA GLU A 248 76.67 96.42 -54.39
C GLU A 248 77.16 95.09 -53.82
N GLU A 249 78.39 95.03 -53.28
CA GLU A 249 78.92 93.85 -52.57
C GLU A 249 78.11 93.51 -51.31
N LEU A 250 77.71 94.52 -50.52
CA LEU A 250 76.86 94.30 -49.34
C LEU A 250 75.43 93.86 -49.71
N GLU A 251 74.88 94.35 -50.83
CA GLU A 251 73.58 93.93 -51.36
C GLU A 251 73.65 92.51 -51.94
N ASN A 252 74.72 92.16 -52.64
CA ASN A 252 75.01 90.81 -53.11
C ASN A 252 75.18 89.83 -51.93
N GLU A 253 75.97 90.18 -50.91
CA GLU A 253 76.08 89.37 -49.68
C GLU A 253 74.74 89.22 -48.97
N ARG A 254 73.92 90.29 -48.91
CA ARG A 254 72.57 90.23 -48.32
C ARG A 254 71.65 89.33 -49.13
N ALA A 255 71.72 89.37 -50.45
CA ALA A 255 70.97 88.48 -51.33
C ALA A 255 71.43 87.03 -51.16
N GLU A 256 72.74 86.74 -51.14
CA GLU A 256 73.28 85.40 -50.89
C GLU A 256 72.88 84.88 -49.51
N LYS A 257 72.95 85.71 -48.46
CA LYS A 257 72.47 85.36 -47.11
C LYS A 257 70.97 85.10 -47.09
N ALA A 258 70.16 85.88 -47.82
CA ALA A 258 68.73 85.64 -47.96
C ALA A 258 68.43 84.32 -48.71
N PHE A 259 69.14 84.01 -49.80
CA PHE A 259 69.03 82.73 -50.49
C PHE A 259 69.50 81.55 -49.63
N ALA A 260 70.55 81.72 -48.81
CA ALA A 260 71.00 80.70 -47.87
C ALA A 260 69.94 80.42 -46.79
N VAL A 261 69.33 81.47 -46.23
CA VAL A 261 68.23 81.37 -45.26
C VAL A 261 67.00 80.70 -45.86
N GLU A 262 66.61 81.07 -47.08
CA GLU A 262 65.46 80.44 -47.76
C GLU A 262 65.74 78.97 -48.12
N ARG A 263 66.98 78.63 -48.52
CA ARG A 263 67.38 77.24 -48.74
C ARG A 263 67.33 76.42 -47.45
N THR A 264 67.75 76.98 -46.30
CA THR A 264 67.59 76.30 -45.00
C THR A 264 66.12 76.16 -44.62
N ARG A 265 65.28 77.18 -44.84
CA ARG A 265 63.84 77.14 -44.58
C ARG A 265 63.16 76.01 -45.36
N ILE A 266 63.46 75.86 -46.65
CA ILE A 266 62.93 74.79 -47.49
C ILE A 266 63.41 73.41 -47.01
N LEU A 267 64.70 73.25 -46.68
CA LEU A 267 65.23 71.98 -46.20
C LEU A 267 64.65 71.57 -44.84
N GLU A 268 64.39 72.53 -43.95
CA GLU A 268 63.70 72.32 -42.67
C GLU A 268 62.23 71.94 -42.88
N GLU A 269 61.53 72.63 -43.79
CA GLU A 269 60.14 72.34 -44.18
C GLU A 269 60.00 70.93 -44.77
N GLU A 270 60.89 70.54 -45.69
CA GLU A 270 60.96 69.15 -46.20
C GLU A 270 61.38 68.13 -45.11
N SER A 271 62.20 68.50 -44.12
CA SER A 271 62.57 67.59 -43.02
C SER A 271 61.37 67.34 -42.11
N LEU A 272 60.66 68.40 -41.73
CA LEU A 272 59.42 68.33 -40.96
C LEU A 272 58.33 67.55 -41.71
N GLU A 273 58.24 67.69 -43.04
CA GLU A 273 57.30 66.90 -43.84
C GLU A 273 57.69 65.41 -43.88
N ARG A 274 58.98 65.08 -44.02
CA ARG A 274 59.48 63.69 -43.92
C ARG A 274 59.22 63.10 -42.53
N GLU A 275 59.45 63.85 -41.47
CA GLU A 275 59.15 63.46 -40.08
C GLU A 275 57.64 63.27 -39.84
N SER A 276 56.80 64.16 -40.37
CA SER A 276 55.33 64.00 -40.33
C SER A 276 54.87 62.75 -41.08
N ASN A 277 55.44 62.49 -42.27
CA ASN A 277 55.09 61.33 -43.08
C ASN A 277 55.58 60.01 -42.46
N THR A 278 56.77 59.97 -41.85
CA THR A 278 57.24 58.78 -41.11
C THR A 278 56.47 58.58 -39.82
N ALA A 279 56.13 59.63 -39.06
CA ALA A 279 55.27 59.54 -37.89
C ALA A 279 53.89 58.95 -38.24
N ARG A 280 53.24 59.45 -39.31
CA ARG A 280 51.95 58.94 -39.81
C ARG A 280 52.02 57.47 -40.24
N MET A 281 53.15 57.05 -40.83
CA MET A 281 53.38 55.66 -41.21
C MET A 281 53.60 54.76 -39.99
N LEU A 282 54.33 55.23 -38.96
CA LEU A 282 54.51 54.52 -37.70
C LEU A 282 53.18 54.38 -36.95
N GLU A 283 52.39 55.44 -36.85
CA GLU A 283 51.05 55.43 -36.24
C GLU A 283 50.11 54.43 -36.95
N MET A 284 50.17 54.34 -38.28
CA MET A 284 49.45 53.32 -39.05
C MET A 284 49.95 51.89 -38.78
N ILE A 285 51.25 51.69 -38.59
CA ILE A 285 51.84 50.39 -38.24
C ILE A 285 51.46 49.99 -36.80
N GLU A 286 51.47 50.92 -35.86
CA GLU A 286 51.02 50.72 -34.48
C GLU A 286 49.51 50.38 -34.43
N ALA A 287 48.69 51.09 -35.20
CA ALA A 287 47.27 50.75 -35.36
C ALA A 287 47.08 49.33 -35.95
N CYS A 288 47.80 48.97 -37.03
CA CYS A 288 47.72 47.64 -37.63
C CYS A 288 48.22 46.53 -36.70
N THR A 289 49.29 46.77 -35.94
CA THR A 289 49.83 45.78 -34.98
C THR A 289 48.89 45.61 -33.79
N GLY A 290 48.34 46.69 -33.24
CA GLY A 290 47.29 46.63 -32.21
C GLY A 290 46.04 45.88 -32.68
N GLN A 291 45.56 46.14 -33.91
CA GLN A 291 44.46 45.39 -34.52
C GLN A 291 44.77 43.89 -34.66
N ASN A 292 45.97 43.54 -35.16
CA ASN A 292 46.39 42.14 -35.29
C ASN A 292 46.52 41.43 -33.93
N GLN A 293 47.01 42.11 -32.89
CA GLN A 293 47.06 41.57 -31.52
C GLN A 293 45.64 41.35 -30.96
N ALA A 294 44.73 42.32 -31.14
CA ALA A 294 43.34 42.20 -30.72
C ALA A 294 42.62 41.05 -31.44
N LEU A 295 42.86 40.88 -32.75
CA LEU A 295 42.36 39.75 -33.55
C LEU A 295 42.94 38.42 -33.06
N GLY A 296 44.24 38.38 -32.73
CA GLY A 296 44.90 37.21 -32.15
C GLY A 296 44.28 36.76 -30.82
N LEU A 297 44.01 37.72 -29.92
CA LEU A 297 43.32 37.45 -28.65
C LEU A 297 41.86 37.02 -28.85
N ALA A 298 41.14 37.59 -29.83
CA ALA A 298 39.79 37.15 -30.18
C ALA A 298 39.78 35.71 -30.71
N ASN A 299 40.71 35.39 -31.62
CA ASN A 299 40.88 34.04 -32.17
C ASN A 299 41.29 33.01 -31.10
N ALA A 300 42.07 33.40 -30.09
CA ALA A 300 42.40 32.54 -28.95
C ALA A 300 41.15 32.21 -28.12
N ARG A 301 40.37 33.22 -27.72
CA ARG A 301 39.10 33.02 -26.99
C ARG A 301 38.12 32.13 -27.75
N LEU A 302 37.92 32.38 -29.04
CA LEU A 302 37.03 31.56 -29.88
C LEU A 302 37.48 30.09 -29.99
N ARG A 303 38.79 29.81 -29.91
CA ARG A 303 39.31 28.43 -29.88
C ARG A 303 39.03 27.74 -28.53
N GLU A 304 39.19 28.46 -27.42
CA GLU A 304 38.84 27.96 -26.09
C GLU A 304 37.34 27.69 -25.97
N GLU A 305 36.49 28.62 -26.40
CA GLU A 305 35.03 28.46 -26.45
C GLU A 305 34.62 27.26 -27.32
N LEU A 306 35.21 27.09 -28.50
CA LEU A 306 34.94 25.96 -29.39
C LEU A 306 35.37 24.62 -28.77
N GLU A 307 36.46 24.59 -28.01
CA GLU A 307 36.96 23.38 -27.36
C GLU A 307 36.12 23.01 -26.13
N MET A 308 35.69 24.00 -25.34
CA MET A 308 34.70 23.79 -24.27
C MET A 308 33.39 23.24 -24.83
N GLU A 309 32.85 23.82 -25.90
CA GLU A 309 31.62 23.36 -26.57
C GLU A 309 31.76 21.93 -27.14
N ARG A 310 32.96 21.52 -27.58
CA ARG A 310 33.25 20.13 -27.97
C ARG A 310 33.23 19.18 -26.78
N GLN A 311 33.86 19.56 -25.68
CA GLN A 311 33.90 18.75 -24.45
C GLN A 311 32.49 18.59 -23.86
N ASP A 312 31.69 19.65 -23.85
CA ASP A 312 30.28 19.62 -23.42
C ASP A 312 29.42 18.71 -24.33
N LYS A 313 29.68 18.70 -25.65
CA LYS A 313 29.04 17.76 -26.59
C LYS A 313 29.44 16.32 -26.33
N VAL A 314 30.72 16.02 -26.12
CA VAL A 314 31.17 14.66 -25.76
C VAL A 314 30.51 14.21 -24.46
N ALA A 315 30.53 15.05 -23.42
CA ALA A 315 29.86 14.77 -22.16
C ALA A 315 28.33 14.61 -22.31
N ALA A 316 27.69 15.31 -23.25
CA ALA A 316 26.28 15.13 -23.58
C ALA A 316 26.01 13.76 -24.25
N PHE A 317 26.86 13.33 -25.18
CA PHE A 317 26.78 12.01 -25.80
C PHE A 317 26.99 10.88 -24.79
N ASP A 318 27.95 11.01 -23.87
CA ASP A 318 28.17 10.01 -22.82
C ASP A 318 26.98 9.95 -21.84
N ARG A 319 26.40 11.09 -21.46
CA ARG A 319 25.14 11.13 -20.69
C ARG A 319 24.00 10.43 -21.44
N ALA A 320 23.85 10.67 -22.75
CA ALA A 320 22.83 10.02 -23.56
C ALA A 320 23.01 8.49 -23.62
N ARG A 321 24.24 8.01 -23.85
CA ARG A 321 24.58 6.57 -23.86
C ARG A 321 24.27 5.89 -22.52
N VAL A 322 24.55 6.55 -21.39
CA VAL A 322 24.21 6.02 -20.06
C VAL A 322 22.69 5.95 -19.86
N LEU A 323 21.93 6.94 -20.33
CA LEU A 323 20.47 6.92 -20.26
C LEU A 323 19.85 5.84 -21.16
N GLU A 324 20.39 5.62 -22.36
CA GLU A 324 19.98 4.55 -23.27
C GLU A 324 20.24 3.15 -22.66
N GLY A 325 21.42 2.93 -22.09
CA GLY A 325 21.72 1.69 -21.37
C GLY A 325 20.79 1.46 -20.17
N ARG A 326 20.45 2.51 -19.43
CA ARG A 326 19.45 2.43 -18.35
C ARG A 326 18.05 2.10 -18.87
N LEU A 327 17.59 2.77 -19.92
CA LEU A 327 16.29 2.52 -20.55
C LEU A 327 16.17 1.06 -21.02
N GLN A 328 17.23 0.51 -21.60
CA GLN A 328 17.29 -0.90 -21.99
C GLN A 328 17.14 -1.83 -20.77
N THR A 329 17.86 -1.57 -19.68
CA THR A 329 17.70 -2.38 -18.44
C THR A 329 16.33 -2.24 -17.80
N GLU A 330 15.73 -1.05 -17.82
CA GLU A 330 14.37 -0.81 -17.33
C GLU A 330 13.32 -1.54 -18.21
N SER A 331 13.53 -1.60 -19.54
CA SER A 331 12.70 -2.38 -20.47
C SER A 331 12.79 -3.89 -20.21
N GLU A 332 14.00 -4.44 -20.03
CA GLU A 332 14.19 -5.85 -19.67
C GLU A 332 13.55 -6.21 -18.32
N ILE A 333 13.65 -5.33 -17.33
CA ILE A 333 12.98 -5.50 -16.03
C ILE A 333 11.45 -5.49 -16.23
N GLY A 334 10.93 -4.59 -17.06
CA GLY A 334 9.52 -4.53 -17.43
C GLY A 334 9.02 -5.85 -18.02
N GLN A 335 9.69 -6.35 -19.07
CA GLN A 335 9.36 -7.61 -19.74
C GLN A 335 9.43 -8.81 -18.79
N LYS A 336 10.47 -8.92 -17.96
CA LYS A 336 10.60 -9.98 -16.96
C LYS A 336 9.48 -9.91 -15.91
N THR A 337 9.11 -8.70 -15.48
CA THR A 337 8.02 -8.48 -14.52
C THR A 337 6.66 -8.85 -15.11
N GLU A 338 6.43 -8.53 -16.39
CA GLU A 338 5.21 -8.89 -17.12
C GLU A 338 5.08 -10.40 -17.34
N ALA A 339 6.17 -11.09 -17.71
CA ALA A 339 6.20 -12.55 -17.83
C ALA A 339 5.91 -13.25 -16.49
N VAL A 340 6.50 -12.77 -15.37
CA VAL A 340 6.19 -13.28 -14.02
C VAL A 340 4.73 -13.01 -13.65
N ARG A 341 4.19 -11.83 -13.98
CA ARG A 341 2.78 -11.47 -13.74
C ARG A 341 1.85 -12.43 -14.49
N GLU A 342 2.12 -12.74 -15.75
CA GLU A 342 1.33 -13.71 -16.51
C GLU A 342 1.41 -15.13 -15.94
N GLN A 343 2.59 -15.57 -15.50
CA GLN A 343 2.76 -16.89 -14.87
C GLN A 343 1.95 -16.98 -13.57
N LEU A 344 1.97 -15.92 -12.75
CA LEU A 344 1.17 -15.84 -11.53
C LEU A 344 -0.34 -15.85 -11.81
N PHE A 345 -0.81 -15.14 -12.84
CA PHE A 345 -2.23 -15.20 -13.24
C PHE A 345 -2.63 -16.60 -13.70
N LYS A 346 -1.84 -17.26 -14.56
CA LYS A 346 -2.09 -18.64 -15.02
C LYS A 346 -2.14 -19.64 -13.85
N ALA A 347 -1.24 -19.48 -12.87
CA ALA A 347 -1.25 -20.29 -11.66
C ALA A 347 -2.52 -20.04 -10.81
N LEU A 348 -2.88 -18.76 -10.60
CA LEU A 348 -4.08 -18.38 -9.84
C LEU A 348 -5.38 -18.89 -10.51
N ASP A 349 -5.50 -18.80 -11.83
CA ASP A 349 -6.65 -19.33 -12.57
C ASP A 349 -6.75 -20.86 -12.44
N SER A 350 -5.62 -21.57 -12.46
CA SER A 350 -5.59 -23.03 -12.26
C SER A 350 -6.00 -23.44 -10.84
N GLU A 351 -5.59 -22.67 -9.82
CA GLU A 351 -5.97 -22.87 -8.42
C GLU A 351 -7.47 -22.58 -8.22
N ILE A 352 -8.00 -21.49 -8.79
CA ILE A 352 -9.43 -21.17 -8.76
C ILE A 352 -10.25 -22.27 -9.47
N ALA A 353 -9.75 -22.84 -10.57
CA ALA A 353 -10.41 -23.96 -11.25
C ALA A 353 -10.44 -25.22 -10.37
N ALA A 354 -9.33 -25.56 -9.70
CA ALA A 354 -9.27 -26.68 -8.77
C ALA A 354 -10.22 -26.50 -7.58
N GLN A 355 -10.26 -25.30 -6.99
CA GLN A 355 -11.18 -24.97 -5.89
C GLN A 355 -12.67 -25.06 -6.30
N ARG A 356 -13.01 -24.69 -7.55
CA ARG A 356 -14.36 -24.87 -8.08
C ARG A 356 -14.75 -26.35 -8.22
N LEU A 357 -13.82 -27.21 -8.64
CA LEU A 357 -14.06 -28.65 -8.74
C LEU A 357 -14.28 -29.26 -7.35
N LEU A 358 -13.40 -28.95 -6.39
CA LEU A 358 -13.55 -29.37 -5.00
C LEU A 358 -14.89 -28.92 -4.37
N PHE A 359 -15.35 -27.72 -4.70
CA PHE A 359 -16.67 -27.23 -4.27
C PHE A 359 -17.83 -28.05 -4.86
N GLN A 360 -17.74 -28.44 -6.14
CA GLN A 360 -18.73 -29.31 -6.79
C GLN A 360 -18.73 -30.72 -6.14
N ASP A 361 -17.57 -31.30 -5.88
CA ASP A 361 -17.44 -32.59 -5.20
C ASP A 361 -18.04 -32.54 -3.78
N CYS A 362 -17.79 -31.46 -3.04
CA CYS A 362 -18.41 -31.23 -1.72
C CYS A 362 -19.94 -31.10 -1.80
N GLN A 363 -20.47 -30.50 -2.86
CA GLN A 363 -21.90 -30.38 -3.09
C GLN A 363 -22.54 -31.73 -3.47
N ALA A 364 -21.85 -32.56 -4.27
CA ALA A 364 -22.27 -33.92 -4.60
C ALA A 364 -22.31 -34.80 -3.35
N LEU A 365 -21.22 -34.85 -2.57
CA LEU A 365 -21.15 -35.57 -1.29
C LEU A 365 -22.24 -35.13 -0.31
N LYS A 366 -22.52 -33.83 -0.20
CA LYS A 366 -23.61 -33.32 0.65
C LYS A 366 -24.99 -33.84 0.21
N SER A 367 -25.18 -34.06 -1.08
CA SER A 367 -26.43 -34.56 -1.66
C SER A 367 -26.58 -36.07 -1.39
N GLU A 368 -25.51 -36.84 -1.59
CA GLU A 368 -25.44 -38.27 -1.24
C GLU A 368 -25.67 -38.50 0.27
N ILE A 369 -25.02 -37.72 1.13
CA ILE A 369 -25.25 -37.76 2.58
C ILE A 369 -26.71 -37.43 2.92
N SER A 370 -27.37 -36.52 2.21
CA SER A 370 -28.80 -36.22 2.41
C SER A 370 -29.68 -37.41 2.03
N GLU A 371 -29.37 -38.11 0.93
CA GLU A 371 -30.07 -39.32 0.50
C GLU A 371 -29.89 -40.47 1.49
N LYS A 372 -28.65 -40.76 1.92
CA LYS A 372 -28.37 -41.79 2.94
C LYS A 372 -29.00 -41.50 4.30
N ASN A 373 -29.17 -40.23 4.67
CA ASN A 373 -29.94 -39.88 5.86
C ASN A 373 -31.45 -40.16 5.72
N LYS A 374 -32.03 -40.04 4.51
CA LYS A 374 -33.42 -40.45 4.23
C LYS A 374 -33.57 -41.98 4.26
N GLU A 375 -32.66 -42.72 3.62
CA GLU A 375 -32.61 -44.18 3.70
C GLU A 375 -32.56 -44.66 5.15
N ARG A 376 -31.67 -44.09 5.98
CA ARG A 376 -31.57 -44.40 7.40
C ARG A 376 -32.87 -44.09 8.17
N ALA A 377 -33.56 -43.00 7.83
CA ALA A 377 -34.83 -42.65 8.47
C ALA A 377 -35.97 -43.62 8.11
N MET A 378 -36.01 -44.11 6.87
CA MET A 378 -36.97 -45.16 6.46
C MET A 378 -36.68 -46.48 7.21
N LEU A 379 -35.42 -46.93 7.22
CA LEU A 379 -35.01 -48.14 7.94
C LEU A 379 -35.29 -48.07 9.45
N GLN A 380 -35.18 -46.88 10.06
CA GLN A 380 -35.57 -46.70 11.46
C GLN A 380 -37.09 -46.88 11.65
N CYS A 381 -37.92 -46.38 10.73
CA CYS A 381 -39.37 -46.56 10.78
C CYS A 381 -39.77 -48.04 10.63
N ASP A 382 -39.07 -48.79 9.78
CA ASP A 382 -39.24 -50.24 9.64
C ASP A 382 -38.86 -50.97 10.93
N ILE A 383 -37.71 -50.63 11.54
CA ILE A 383 -37.27 -51.17 12.84
C ILE A 383 -38.32 -50.89 13.93
N ASP A 384 -38.81 -49.66 14.05
CA ASP A 384 -39.82 -49.27 15.04
C ASP A 384 -41.15 -50.01 14.83
N THR A 385 -41.47 -50.38 13.58
CA THR A 385 -42.66 -51.17 13.22
C THR A 385 -42.48 -52.63 13.62
N LEU A 386 -41.36 -53.25 13.25
CA LEU A 386 -41.03 -54.62 13.63
C LEU A 386 -40.92 -54.80 15.16
N GLN A 387 -40.48 -53.77 15.90
CA GLN A 387 -40.48 -53.80 17.37
C GLN A 387 -41.90 -53.80 17.96
N LYS A 388 -42.86 -53.10 17.36
CA LYS A 388 -44.28 -53.14 17.76
C LYS A 388 -44.91 -54.51 17.46
N GLU A 389 -44.60 -55.09 16.30
CA GLU A 389 -45.05 -56.44 15.96
C GLU A 389 -44.47 -57.48 16.92
N LYS A 390 -43.16 -57.42 17.17
CA LYS A 390 -42.47 -58.27 18.15
C LYS A 390 -43.13 -58.21 19.53
N THR A 391 -43.35 -57.01 20.08
CA THR A 391 -43.95 -56.86 21.42
C THR A 391 -45.41 -57.33 21.47
N CYS A 392 -46.16 -57.19 20.37
CA CYS A 392 -47.51 -57.77 20.26
C CYS A 392 -47.48 -59.31 20.28
N LEU A 393 -46.53 -59.92 19.56
CA LEU A 393 -46.33 -61.37 19.55
C LEU A 393 -45.82 -61.91 20.89
N GLU A 394 -44.91 -61.20 21.58
CA GLU A 394 -44.46 -61.54 22.94
C GLU A 394 -45.65 -61.58 23.91
N TYR A 395 -46.51 -60.56 23.92
CA TYR A 395 -47.74 -60.56 24.70
C TYR A 395 -48.67 -61.73 24.36
N GLN A 396 -48.80 -62.09 23.08
CA GLN A 396 -49.63 -63.22 22.66
C GLN A 396 -49.05 -64.55 23.15
N VAL A 397 -47.72 -64.74 23.10
CA VAL A 397 -47.03 -65.93 23.61
C VAL A 397 -47.21 -66.04 25.13
N ASP A 398 -47.03 -64.94 25.88
CA ASP A 398 -47.24 -64.93 27.33
C ASP A 398 -48.68 -65.28 27.71
N TYR A 399 -49.67 -64.69 27.02
CA TYR A 399 -51.09 -65.00 27.22
C TYR A 399 -51.40 -66.48 26.98
N LEU A 400 -50.92 -67.04 25.86
CA LEU A 400 -51.13 -68.45 25.52
C LEU A 400 -50.41 -69.40 26.49
N THR A 401 -49.20 -69.03 26.93
CA THR A 401 -48.40 -69.80 27.90
C THR A 401 -49.12 -69.87 29.24
N ASN A 402 -49.61 -68.73 29.76
CA ASN A 402 -50.38 -68.67 31.00
C ASN A 402 -51.70 -69.47 30.88
N SER A 403 -52.45 -69.31 29.79
CA SER A 403 -53.70 -70.05 29.55
C SER A 403 -53.47 -71.57 29.48
N LEU A 404 -52.36 -72.00 28.87
CA LEU A 404 -51.97 -73.41 28.81
C LEU A 404 -51.53 -73.93 30.18
N ALA A 405 -50.75 -73.15 30.94
CA ALA A 405 -50.33 -73.49 32.30
C ALA A 405 -51.54 -73.70 33.22
N GLU A 406 -52.51 -72.79 33.22
CA GLU A 406 -53.76 -72.96 33.97
C GLU A 406 -54.55 -74.20 33.55
N ARG A 407 -54.69 -74.47 32.24
CA ARG A 407 -55.37 -75.67 31.74
C ARG A 407 -54.66 -76.94 32.20
N THR A 408 -53.32 -76.93 32.18
CA THR A 408 -52.48 -78.04 32.63
C THR A 408 -52.64 -78.27 34.13
N ALA A 409 -52.64 -77.21 34.95
CA ALA A 409 -52.90 -77.28 36.39
C ALA A 409 -54.29 -77.85 36.70
N ARG A 410 -55.34 -77.38 36.01
CA ARG A 410 -56.71 -77.91 36.14
C ARG A 410 -56.84 -79.39 35.74
N VAL A 411 -56.01 -79.88 34.82
CA VAL A 411 -55.96 -81.31 34.47
C VAL A 411 -55.20 -82.11 35.52
N ALA A 412 -54.07 -81.59 36.02
CA ALA A 412 -53.29 -82.21 37.10
C ALA A 412 -54.14 -82.37 38.39
N GLU A 413 -54.81 -81.32 38.84
CA GLU A 413 -55.71 -81.35 40.01
C GLU A 413 -56.82 -82.40 39.88
N ARG A 414 -57.40 -82.55 38.69
CA ARG A 414 -58.40 -83.60 38.40
C ARG A 414 -57.80 -85.00 38.42
N LEU A 415 -56.56 -85.17 37.95
CA LEU A 415 -55.85 -86.45 38.00
C LEU A 415 -55.47 -86.81 39.44
N ASP A 416 -54.94 -85.87 40.22
CA ASP A 416 -54.64 -86.06 41.64
C ASP A 416 -55.91 -86.42 42.43
N THR A 417 -57.03 -85.74 42.14
CA THR A 417 -58.34 -86.09 42.73
C THR A 417 -58.76 -87.52 42.39
N TYR A 418 -58.62 -87.94 41.13
CA TYR A 418 -58.93 -89.30 40.69
C TYR A 418 -58.01 -90.35 41.33
N VAL A 419 -56.71 -90.07 41.44
CA VAL A 419 -55.73 -90.94 42.10
C VAL A 419 -56.02 -91.07 43.60
N CYS A 420 -56.33 -89.96 44.29
CA CYS A 420 -56.76 -89.97 45.69
C CYS A 420 -58.04 -90.78 45.89
N GLN A 421 -59.05 -90.60 45.04
CA GLN A 421 -60.29 -91.40 45.07
C GLN A 421 -60.01 -92.89 44.87
N ARG A 422 -59.18 -93.23 43.87
CA ARG A 422 -58.77 -94.62 43.60
C ARG A 422 -58.08 -95.24 44.81
N HIS A 423 -57.12 -94.55 45.44
CA HIS A 423 -56.44 -95.05 46.63
C HIS A 423 -57.36 -95.18 47.84
N ALA A 424 -58.32 -94.27 48.02
CA ALA A 424 -59.36 -94.41 49.04
C ALA A 424 -60.22 -95.66 48.81
N SER A 425 -60.67 -95.91 47.57
CA SER A 425 -61.39 -97.13 47.20
C SER A 425 -60.52 -98.39 47.33
N GLU A 426 -59.23 -98.35 46.99
CA GLU A 426 -58.29 -99.47 47.19
C GLU A 426 -58.12 -99.79 48.68
N ALA A 427 -58.03 -98.77 49.54
CA ALA A 427 -57.94 -98.92 51.00
C ALA A 427 -59.26 -99.43 51.63
N GLU A 428 -60.42 -98.97 51.15
CA GLU A 428 -61.73 -99.48 51.56
C GLU A 428 -61.91 -100.95 51.15
N ASN A 429 -61.55 -101.30 49.91
CA ASN A 429 -61.52 -102.69 49.45
C ASN A 429 -60.55 -103.56 50.27
N ALA A 430 -59.44 -103.02 50.75
CA ALA A 430 -58.53 -103.74 51.65
C ALA A 430 -59.17 -104.03 53.01
N ARG A 431 -59.83 -103.03 53.62
CA ARG A 431 -60.59 -103.19 54.88
C ARG A 431 -61.71 -104.22 54.74
N LEU A 432 -62.48 -104.17 53.66
CA LEU A 432 -63.58 -105.12 53.40
C LEU A 432 -63.07 -106.56 53.20
N ARG A 433 -61.87 -106.75 52.64
CA ARG A 433 -61.22 -108.08 52.56
C ARG A 433 -60.82 -108.58 53.94
N GLU A 434 -60.20 -107.73 54.77
CA GLU A 434 -59.83 -108.05 56.14
C GLU A 434 -61.06 -108.41 56.99
N GLU A 435 -62.16 -107.66 56.87
CA GLU A 435 -63.44 -107.96 57.53
C GLU A 435 -64.04 -109.28 57.04
N LEU A 436 -64.02 -109.54 55.73
CA LEU A 436 -64.49 -110.81 55.15
C LEU A 436 -63.65 -112.01 55.63
N ASP A 437 -62.33 -111.87 55.74
CA ASP A 437 -61.45 -112.94 56.23
C ASP A 437 -61.60 -113.15 57.74
N ASN A 438 -61.84 -112.09 58.51
CA ASN A 438 -62.26 -112.20 59.92
C ASN A 438 -63.60 -112.93 60.06
N GLU A 439 -64.61 -112.65 59.24
CA GLU A 439 -65.89 -113.37 59.23
C GLU A 439 -65.74 -114.84 58.79
N ARG A 440 -64.86 -115.12 57.81
CA ARG A 440 -64.50 -116.50 57.43
C ARG A 440 -63.84 -117.24 58.59
N ALA A 441 -62.92 -116.59 59.31
CA ALA A 441 -62.27 -117.16 60.50
C ALA A 441 -63.27 -117.42 61.63
N LYS A 442 -64.21 -116.50 61.89
CA LYS A 442 -65.32 -116.73 62.85
C LYS A 442 -66.19 -117.91 62.44
N ARG A 443 -66.55 -118.03 61.16
CA ARG A 443 -67.33 -119.18 60.63
C ARG A 443 -66.58 -120.50 60.71
N ALA A 444 -65.27 -120.51 60.42
CA ALA A 444 -64.42 -121.68 60.58
C ALA A 444 -64.36 -122.11 62.06
N ALA A 445 -64.07 -121.18 62.98
CA ALA A 445 -64.05 -121.43 64.41
C ALA A 445 -65.43 -121.89 64.95
N ALA A 446 -66.54 -121.38 64.42
CA ALA A 446 -67.88 -121.85 64.73
C ALA A 446 -68.10 -123.29 64.23
N SER A 447 -67.70 -123.61 62.99
CA SER A 447 -67.77 -124.96 62.43
C SER A 447 -66.93 -125.96 63.21
N ASP A 448 -65.73 -125.59 63.66
CA ASP A 448 -64.88 -126.43 64.49
C ASP A 448 -65.43 -126.62 65.91
N ARG A 449 -66.08 -125.61 66.49
CA ARG A 449 -66.87 -125.78 67.72
C ARG A 449 -68.03 -126.76 67.50
N THR A 450 -68.77 -126.66 66.40
CA THR A 450 -69.85 -127.60 66.06
C THR A 450 -69.32 -129.03 65.91
N ARG A 451 -68.22 -129.24 65.16
CA ARG A 451 -67.56 -130.56 65.04
C ARG A 451 -67.11 -131.10 66.40
N THR A 452 -66.60 -130.24 67.28
CA THR A 452 -66.18 -130.61 68.63
C THR A 452 -67.37 -131.06 69.47
N LEU A 453 -68.48 -130.31 69.42
CA LEU A 453 -69.74 -130.63 70.09
C LEU A 453 -70.37 -131.92 69.57
N GLU A 454 -70.37 -132.14 68.25
CA GLU A 454 -70.81 -133.40 67.62
C GLU A 454 -69.93 -134.58 68.07
N ALA A 455 -68.61 -134.38 68.17
CA ALA A 455 -67.70 -135.41 68.65
C ALA A 455 -67.88 -135.74 70.14
N THR A 456 -68.19 -134.75 71.00
CA THR A 456 -68.59 -135.03 72.39
C THR A 456 -69.94 -135.73 72.46
N LEU A 457 -70.94 -135.30 71.68
CA LEU A 457 -72.27 -135.90 71.69
C LEU A 457 -72.27 -137.34 71.14
N ARG A 458 -71.38 -137.66 70.18
CA ARG A 458 -71.12 -139.04 69.75
C ARG A 458 -70.52 -139.88 70.88
N ARG A 459 -69.50 -139.37 71.60
CA ARG A 459 -68.94 -140.09 72.77
C ARG A 459 -69.99 -140.28 73.87
N GLU A 460 -70.82 -139.27 74.15
CA GLU A 460 -71.93 -139.40 75.09
C GLU A 460 -72.94 -140.45 74.63
N SER A 461 -73.26 -140.50 73.34
CA SER A 461 -74.14 -141.54 72.76
C SER A 461 -73.51 -142.93 72.82
N GLU A 462 -72.21 -143.07 72.54
CA GLU A 462 -71.45 -144.33 72.70
C GLU A 462 -71.42 -144.78 74.16
N ILE A 463 -71.23 -143.86 75.11
CA ILE A 463 -71.31 -144.11 76.55
C ILE A 463 -72.75 -144.52 76.93
N SER A 464 -73.78 -143.83 76.44
CA SER A 464 -75.19 -144.18 76.69
C SER A 464 -75.52 -145.55 76.14
N GLN A 465 -75.12 -145.88 74.91
CA GLN A 465 -75.29 -147.21 74.32
C GLN A 465 -74.50 -148.29 75.08
N SER A 466 -73.31 -147.97 75.60
CA SER A 466 -72.53 -148.88 76.46
C SER A 466 -73.23 -149.12 77.81
N ILE A 467 -73.80 -148.07 78.43
CA ILE A 467 -74.59 -148.18 79.66
C ILE A 467 -75.87 -148.98 79.39
N GLU A 468 -76.56 -148.72 78.29
CA GLU A 468 -77.76 -149.43 77.87
C GLU A 468 -77.46 -150.91 77.54
N ALA A 469 -76.32 -151.20 76.90
CA ALA A 469 -75.86 -152.57 76.67
C ALA A 469 -75.48 -153.30 77.99
N ALA A 470 -74.90 -152.57 78.95
CA ALA A 470 -74.60 -153.09 80.29
C ALA A 470 -75.87 -153.32 81.12
N LEU A 471 -76.83 -152.40 81.08
CA LEU A 471 -78.17 -152.56 81.67
C LEU A 471 -78.93 -153.71 81.02
N ASN A 472 -78.86 -153.88 79.70
CA ASN A 472 -79.43 -155.03 78.99
C ASN A 472 -78.66 -156.34 79.20
N ARG A 473 -77.43 -156.31 79.74
CA ARG A 473 -76.78 -157.51 80.32
C ARG A 473 -77.35 -157.77 81.70
N LEU A 474 -77.32 -156.79 82.60
CA LEU A 474 -77.89 -156.90 83.95
C LEU A 474 -79.37 -157.32 83.96
N LEU A 475 -80.18 -156.85 83.00
CA LEU A 475 -81.58 -157.28 82.82
C LEU A 475 -81.69 -158.73 82.34
N ARG A 476 -80.76 -159.20 81.49
CA ARG A 476 -80.70 -160.62 81.11
C ARG A 476 -80.17 -161.49 82.24
N ASP A 477 -79.20 -161.02 83.02
CA ASP A 477 -78.68 -161.70 84.20
C ASP A 477 -79.77 -161.76 85.29
N TYR A 478 -80.56 -160.68 85.46
CA TYR A 478 -81.72 -160.62 86.35
C TYR A 478 -82.86 -161.51 85.85
N GLN A 479 -83.20 -161.50 84.56
CA GLN A 479 -84.20 -162.41 83.98
C GLN A 479 -83.74 -163.87 84.08
N TYR A 480 -82.45 -164.16 83.91
CA TYR A 480 -81.86 -165.48 84.12
C TYR A 480 -81.99 -165.92 85.58
N LEU A 481 -81.67 -165.03 86.53
CA LEU A 481 -81.88 -165.26 87.98
C LEU A 481 -83.37 -165.46 88.33
N VAL A 482 -84.28 -164.67 87.76
CA VAL A 482 -85.74 -164.82 87.95
C VAL A 482 -86.22 -166.15 87.37
N SER A 483 -85.72 -166.57 86.19
CA SER A 483 -86.01 -167.89 85.61
C SER A 483 -85.35 -169.07 86.36
N GLN A 484 -84.58 -168.81 87.42
CA GLN A 484 -84.06 -169.80 88.35
C GLN A 484 -84.80 -169.81 89.70
N ILE A 485 -85.82 -168.95 89.89
CA ILE A 485 -86.68 -168.97 91.08
C ILE A 485 -87.96 -169.75 90.71
N PRO A 486 -88.25 -170.90 91.35
CA PRO A 486 -89.47 -171.65 91.10
C PRO A 486 -90.72 -170.89 91.55
N GLU A 487 -91.81 -171.01 90.79
CA GLU A 487 -93.13 -170.54 91.23
C GLU A 487 -93.67 -171.44 92.36
N GLU A 488 -93.68 -170.93 93.60
CA GLU A 488 -94.50 -171.45 94.70
C GLU A 488 -95.36 -170.31 95.31
N THR A 489 -96.67 -170.39 95.04
CA THR A 489 -97.80 -169.88 95.86
C THR A 489 -98.03 -168.38 96.13
N GLU A 490 -99.32 -168.02 95.98
CA GLU A 490 -100.08 -166.79 96.36
C GLU A 490 -99.89 -165.50 95.55
#